data_AF-A0A139D7A2-F1
#
_entry.id   AF-A0A139D7A2-F1
#
_cell.length_a   1.000
_cell.length_b   1.000
_cell.length_c   1.000
_cell.angle_alpha   90.00
_cell.angle_beta   90.00
_cell.angle_gamma   90.00
#
_symmetry.space_group_name_H-M   'P 1'
#
loop_
_entity.id
_entity.type
_entity.pdbx_description
1 polymer ?
#
loop_
_entity_poly.entity_id
_entity_poly.type
_entity_poly.pdbx_seq_one_letter_code
_entity_poly.pdbx_strand_id
1 'polypeptide(L)' 'MPKIINNLRSKISRAAYQLFSEKGYSAVSMKIVAEETGIAVGTLYNYY' A
#
# COMPACT_ATOMS: atom_id res chain seq x y z
N MET A 1 -19.21 8.16 -6.85
CA MET A 1 -18.06 8.81 -7.51
C MET A 1 -16.79 8.04 -7.16
N PRO A 2 -15.92 7.72 -8.12
CA PRO A 2 -14.60 7.16 -7.79
C PRO A 2 -13.83 8.16 -6.93
N LYS A 3 -13.29 7.71 -5.80
CA LYS A 3 -12.41 8.53 -4.96
C LYS A 3 -11.10 8.73 -5.71
N ILE A 4 -10.81 9.96 -6.12
CA ILE A 4 -9.50 10.31 -6.68
C ILE A 4 -8.51 10.38 -5.51
N ILE A 5 -7.56 9.46 -5.46
CA ILE A 5 -6.49 9.47 -4.46
C ILE A 5 -5.25 10.05 -5.12
N ASN A 6 -4.97 11.32 -4.82
CA ASN A 6 -3.76 11.98 -5.30
C ASN A 6 -2.52 11.29 -4.75
N ASN A 7 -1.50 11.15 -5.60
CA ASN A 7 -0.19 10.58 -5.29
C ASN A 7 -0.26 9.14 -4.75
N LEU A 8 -1.23 8.34 -5.21
CA LEU A 8 -1.46 7.00 -4.67
C LEU A 8 -0.23 6.09 -4.76
N ARG A 9 0.51 6.13 -5.88
CA ARG A 9 1.78 5.40 -6.04
C ARG A 9 2.76 5.72 -4.91
N SER A 10 2.99 7.02 -4.65
CA SER A 10 3.90 7.48 -3.60
C SER A 10 3.42 7.09 -2.20
N LYS A 11 2.10 7.11 -1.96
CA LYS A 11 1.51 6.63 -0.69
C LYS A 11 1.78 5.14 -0.48
N ILE A 12 1.56 4.31 -1.50
CA ILE A 12 1.85 2.88 -1.47
C ILE A 12 3.33 2.64 -1.18
N SER A 13 4.25 3.31 -1.88
CA SER A 13 5.69 3.15 -1.64
C SER A 13 6.10 3.53 -0.22
N ARG A 14 5.58 4.65 0.30
CA ARG A 14 5.91 5.12 1.66
C ARG A 14 5.39 4.16 2.73
N ALA A 15 4.13 3.71 2.61
CA ALA A 15 3.54 2.76 3.54
C ALA A 15 4.27 1.42 3.52
N ALA A 16 4.56 0.90 2.32
CA ALA A 16 5.34 -0.32 2.16
C ALA A 16 6.73 -0.19 2.81
N TYR A 17 7.47 0.89 2.51
CA TYR A 17 8.78 1.14 3.10
C TYR A 17 8.75 1.12 4.63
N GLN A 18 7.79 1.83 5.23
CA GLN A 18 7.64 1.87 6.69
C GLN A 18 7.33 0.48 7.26
N LEU A 19 6.32 -0.20 6.71
CA LEU A 19 5.91 -1.52 7.16
C LEU A 19 7.04 -2.55 7.07
N PHE A 20 7.76 -2.58 5.94
CA PHE A 20 8.86 -3.50 5.74
C PHE A 20 10.05 -3.19 6.65
N SER A 21 10.33 -1.90 6.92
CA SER A 21 11.40 -1.49 7.82
C SER A 21 11.11 -1.86 9.28
N GLU A 22 9.85 -1.75 9.71
CA GLU A 22 9.45 -2.00 11.10
C GLU A 22 9.19 -3.48 11.40
N LYS A 23 8.61 -4.22 10.44
CA LYS A 23 8.11 -5.58 10.66
C LYS A 23 8.95 -6.66 9.97
N GLY A 24 9.83 -6.27 9.04
CA GLY A 24 10.60 -7.19 8.20
C GLY A 24 9.78 -7.77 7.04
N TYR A 25 10.50 -8.31 6.05
CA TYR A 25 9.91 -8.76 4.78
C TYR A 25 8.81 -9.82 4.95
N SER A 26 9.08 -10.87 5.71
CA SER A 26 8.17 -12.02 5.85
C SER A 26 6.88 -11.70 6.62
N ALA A 27 6.84 -10.60 7.38
CA ALA A 27 5.68 -10.22 8.19
C ALA A 27 4.71 -9.26 7.47
N VAL A 28 5.09 -8.76 6.29
CA VAL A 28 4.32 -7.76 5.55
C VAL A 28 3.76 -8.39 4.28
N SER A 29 2.44 -8.30 4.14
CA SER A 29 1.74 -8.72 2.92
C SER A 29 1.20 -7.51 2.17
N MET A 30 0.91 -7.66 0.88
CA MET A 30 0.27 -6.61 0.09
C MET A 30 -1.11 -6.24 0.62
N LYS A 31 -1.79 -7.17 1.31
CA LYS A 31 -3.03 -6.88 2.04
C LYS A 31 -2.82 -5.83 3.12
N ILE A 32 -1.78 -5.99 3.94
CA ILE A 32 -1.44 -5.03 5.01
C ILE A 32 -1.09 -3.65 4.42
N VAL A 33 -0.33 -3.62 3.32
CA VAL A 33 0.02 -2.36 2.64
C VAL A 33 -1.23 -1.66 2.08
N ALA A 34 -2.17 -2.40 1.50
CA ALA A 34 -3.41 -1.86 0.98
C ALA A 34 -4.32 -1.31 2.09
N GLU A 35 -4.41 -2.03 3.22
CA GLU A 35 -5.15 -1.60 4.42
C GLU A 35 -4.57 -0.29 4.99
N GLU A 36 -3.25 -0.21 5.15
CA GLU A 36 -2.55 1.00 5.63
C GLU A 36 -2.77 2.22 4.73
N THR A 37 -2.95 2.00 3.43
CA THR A 37 -3.18 3.08 2.46
C THR A 37 -4.66 3.37 2.19
N GLY A 38 -5.57 2.61 2.81
CA GLY A 38 -7.02 2.76 2.65
C GLY A 38 -7.53 2.41 1.25
N ILE A 39 -6.87 1.49 0.55
CA ILE A 39 -7.26 1.04 -0.79
C ILE A 39 -7.57 -0.46 -0.82
N ALA A 40 -8.24 -0.91 -1.89
CA ALA A 40 -8.40 -2.34 -2.13
C ALA A 40 -7.07 -2.95 -2.62
N VAL A 41 -6.82 -4.21 -2.26
CA VAL A 41 -5.63 -4.96 -2.72
C VAL A 41 -5.54 -5.00 -4.25
N GLY A 42 -6.65 -5.18 -4.95
CA GLY A 42 -6.67 -5.12 -6.41
C GLY A 42 -6.27 -3.74 -6.96
N THR A 43 -6.60 -2.65 -6.25
CA THR A 43 -6.12 -1.31 -6.60
C THR A 43 -4.60 -1.22 -6.42
N LEU A 44 -4.03 -1.81 -5.38
CA LEU A 44 -2.57 -1.85 -5.19
C LEU A 44 -1.88 -2.53 -6.38
N TYR A 45 -2.37 -3.69 -6.81
CA TYR A 45 -1.80 -4.44 -7.93
C TYR A 45 -1.92 -3.76 -9.30
N ASN A 46 -2.78 -2.74 -9.45
CA ASN A 46 -2.81 -1.91 -10.67
C ASN A 46 -1.60 -0.96 -10.76
N TYR A 47 -0.84 -0.79 -9.67
CA TYR A 47 0.34 0.06 -9.62
C TYR A 47 1.66 -0.72 -9.55
N TYR A 48 1.64 -1.98 -9.09
CA TYR A 48 2.79 -2.86 -8.84
C TYR A 48 2.42 -4.32 -9.08
#